data_AF-A0A2Z6MPP2-F1
#
_entry.id   AF-A0A2Z6MPP2-F1
#
_cell.length_a   1.000
_cell.length_b   1.000
_cell.length_c   1.000
_cell.angle_alpha   90.00
_cell.angle_beta   90.00
_cell.angle_gamma   90.00
#
_symmetry.space_group_name_H-M   'P 1'
#
loop_
_entity.id
_entity.type
_entity.pdbx_description
1 polymer ?
#
loop_
_entity_poly.entity_id
_entity_poly.type
_entity_poly.pdbx_seq_one_letter_code
_entity_poly.pdbx_strand_id
1 'polypeptide(L)'
;VSLATGFLFLGGGMRTFSTNSSSIAALLITLYPRLPMGPNDNRCHLQAFRHLYVLATEARWIQTVDVDIGLPVYAPIEVTVRETEHYAESSFCKVTPCLMPERAILKTVRVCGPRYWPQVIDFTPEVTASRAMHKVFGLTSLKASDTITDVHSGSGSITVDQLVGTFSYDPSLIAFAQFCCDPMWYNR
;
A
#
# COMPACT_ATOMS: atom_id res chain seq x y z
N VAL A 1 -11.05 23.80 11.20
CA VAL A 1 -10.74 22.47 11.77
C VAL A 1 -11.05 21.34 10.80
N SER A 2 -12.26 21.26 10.22
CA SER A 2 -12.66 20.21 9.25
C SER A 2 -11.70 20.01 8.07
N LEU A 3 -11.18 21.10 7.49
CA LEU A 3 -10.20 21.03 6.39
C LEU A 3 -8.91 20.30 6.79
N ALA A 4 -8.38 20.56 7.99
CA ALA A 4 -7.17 19.90 8.48
C ALA A 4 -7.42 18.40 8.72
N THR A 5 -8.58 18.02 9.25
CA THR A 5 -8.99 16.62 9.38
C THR A 5 -9.10 15.94 8.01
N GLY A 6 -9.67 16.63 7.02
CA GLY A 6 -9.74 16.13 5.64
C GLY A 6 -8.35 15.92 5.02
N PHE A 7 -7.37 16.76 5.37
CA PHE A 7 -5.99 16.62 4.89
C PHE A 7 -5.25 15.47 5.57
N LEU A 8 -5.54 15.19 6.84
CA LEU A 8 -4.98 14.03 7.54
C LEU A 8 -5.41 12.71 6.89
N PHE A 9 -6.68 12.61 6.49
CA PHE A 9 -7.26 11.42 5.85
C PHE A 9 -7.46 11.59 4.34
N LEU A 10 -6.55 12.34 3.70
CA LEU A 10 -6.66 12.68 2.28
C LEU A 10 -6.76 11.42 1.42
N GLY A 11 -7.85 11.31 0.65
CA GLY A 11 -8.13 10.12 -0.17
C GLY A 11 -8.21 8.83 0.65
N GLY A 12 -8.73 8.88 1.89
CA GLY A 12 -8.79 7.74 2.80
C GLY A 12 -7.42 7.32 3.37
N GLY A 13 -6.44 8.23 3.35
CA GLY A 13 -5.05 7.93 3.77
C GLY A 13 -4.18 7.36 2.64
N MET A 14 -4.70 7.27 1.41
CA MET A 14 -3.96 6.76 0.25
C MET A 14 -3.28 7.87 -0.56
N ARG A 15 -3.58 9.14 -0.25
CA ARG A 15 -3.08 10.30 -0.98
C ARG A 15 -2.36 11.25 -0.05
N THR A 16 -1.48 12.03 -0.64
CA THR A 16 -0.66 13.02 0.08
C THR A 16 -0.42 14.23 -0.80
N PHE A 17 0.09 15.31 -0.23
CA PHE A 17 0.46 16.48 -1.01
C PHE A 17 1.86 16.39 -1.61
N SER A 18 1.96 16.90 -2.82
CA SER A 18 3.20 17.11 -3.56
C SER A 18 3.82 18.46 -3.23
N THR A 19 5.14 18.55 -3.39
CA THR A 19 5.95 19.76 -3.17
C THR A 19 6.43 20.40 -4.48
N ASN A 20 5.82 20.03 -5.61
CA ASN A 20 6.03 20.70 -6.89
C ASN A 20 5.55 22.16 -6.87
N SER A 21 6.13 23.01 -7.72
CA SER A 21 5.77 24.45 -7.80
C SER A 21 4.28 24.69 -8.08
N SER A 22 3.67 23.90 -8.96
CA SER A 22 2.23 23.93 -9.24
C SER A 22 1.38 23.48 -8.05
N SER A 23 1.81 22.43 -7.35
CA SER A 23 1.16 21.92 -6.14
C SER A 23 1.19 22.95 -5.02
N ILE A 24 2.34 23.60 -4.82
CA ILE A 24 2.50 24.69 -3.85
C ILE A 24 1.59 25.87 -4.23
N ALA A 25 1.55 26.28 -5.51
CA ALA A 25 0.66 27.35 -5.95
C ALA A 25 -0.82 27.03 -5.68
N ALA A 26 -1.26 25.80 -5.97
CA ALA A 26 -2.62 25.34 -5.68
C ALA A 26 -2.92 25.31 -4.18
N LEU A 27 -1.95 24.88 -3.36
CA LEU A 27 -2.07 24.89 -1.90
C LEU A 27 -2.12 26.29 -1.31
N LEU A 28 -1.32 27.23 -1.81
CA LEU A 28 -1.35 28.64 -1.38
C LEU A 28 -2.72 29.28 -1.63
N ILE A 29 -3.31 29.01 -2.79
CA ILE A 29 -4.65 29.47 -3.12
C ILE A 29 -5.66 28.82 -2.15
N THR A 30 -5.59 27.51 -1.96
CA THR A 30 -6.54 26.76 -1.12
C THR A 30 -6.48 27.13 0.37
N LEU A 31 -5.26 27.31 0.88
CA LEU A 31 -4.96 27.56 2.29
C LEU A 31 -4.91 29.05 2.63
N TYR A 32 -5.59 29.88 1.84
CA TYR A 32 -5.66 31.31 2.12
C TYR A 32 -6.13 31.54 3.58
N PRO A 33 -5.36 32.30 4.39
CA PRO A 33 -5.44 32.26 5.85
C PRO A 33 -6.72 32.89 6.43
N ARG A 34 -7.47 33.67 5.65
CA ARG A 34 -8.78 34.20 6.08
C ARG A 34 -9.87 33.19 5.77
N LEU A 35 -10.50 32.65 6.81
CA LEU A 35 -11.66 31.76 6.72
C LEU A 35 -12.96 32.58 6.57
N PRO A 36 -13.99 32.05 5.86
CA PRO A 36 -15.29 32.72 5.75
C PRO A 36 -15.97 32.86 7.10
N MET A 37 -16.71 33.95 7.29
CA MET A 37 -17.58 34.14 8.44
C MET A 37 -18.98 33.53 8.25
N GLY A 38 -19.32 33.13 7.02
CA GLY A 38 -20.58 32.45 6.69
C GLY A 38 -20.55 31.76 5.32
N PRO A 39 -21.55 30.95 4.97
CA PRO A 39 -21.53 30.11 3.76
C PRO A 39 -21.42 30.88 2.43
N ASN A 40 -21.99 32.10 2.37
CA ASN A 40 -21.96 32.95 1.18
C ASN A 40 -20.88 34.04 1.25
N ASP A 41 -19.96 33.99 2.22
CA ASP A 41 -18.92 34.99 2.39
C ASP A 41 -17.73 34.73 1.44
N ASN A 42 -17.67 35.52 0.36
CA ASN A 42 -16.61 35.48 -0.66
C ASN A 42 -15.78 36.77 -0.74
N ARG A 43 -15.88 37.66 0.26
CA ARG A 43 -15.27 39.01 0.19
C ARG A 43 -13.74 38.99 0.17
N CYS A 44 -13.12 38.14 0.98
CA CYS A 44 -11.67 38.06 1.09
C CYS A 44 -11.05 36.93 0.25
N HIS A 45 -11.83 35.91 -0.06
CA HIS A 45 -11.41 34.73 -0.80
C HIS A 45 -12.64 33.96 -1.29
N LEU A 46 -12.58 33.47 -2.53
CA LEU A 46 -13.68 32.69 -3.13
C LEU A 46 -13.69 31.27 -2.53
N GLN A 47 -14.81 30.82 -1.96
CA GLN A 47 -14.85 29.52 -1.27
C GLN A 47 -14.54 28.34 -2.19
N ALA A 48 -14.90 28.40 -3.48
CA ALA A 48 -14.63 27.30 -4.41
C ALA A 48 -13.13 27.01 -4.57
N PHE A 49 -12.27 28.02 -4.38
CA PHE A 49 -10.81 27.86 -4.46
C PHE A 49 -10.22 27.02 -3.34
N ARG A 50 -10.97 26.80 -2.25
CA ARG A 50 -10.56 25.88 -1.18
C ARG A 50 -10.56 24.41 -1.61
N HIS A 51 -11.07 24.08 -2.80
CA HIS A 51 -11.04 22.73 -3.35
C HIS A 51 -9.86 22.50 -4.31
N LEU A 52 -9.06 23.54 -4.61
CA LEU A 52 -7.91 23.41 -5.52
C LEU A 52 -6.79 22.53 -4.96
N TYR A 53 -6.81 22.18 -3.66
CA TYR A 53 -5.87 21.23 -3.07
C TYR A 53 -5.85 19.90 -3.82
N VAL A 54 -6.94 19.53 -4.51
CA VAL A 54 -7.03 18.31 -5.33
C VAL A 54 -5.92 18.23 -6.37
N LEU A 55 -5.51 19.37 -6.94
CA LEU A 55 -4.44 19.48 -7.94
C LEU A 55 -3.06 19.20 -7.36
N ALA A 56 -2.89 19.42 -6.06
CA ALA A 56 -1.65 19.14 -5.33
C ALA A 56 -1.60 17.70 -4.78
N THR A 57 -2.68 16.92 -4.94
CA THR A 57 -2.74 15.56 -4.40
C THR A 57 -2.04 14.56 -5.32
N GLU A 58 -1.21 13.71 -4.73
CA GLU A 58 -0.52 12.62 -5.41
C GLU A 58 -0.77 11.29 -4.68
N ALA A 59 -0.88 10.22 -5.47
CA ALA A 59 -0.98 8.86 -4.97
C ALA A 59 0.43 8.32 -4.70
N ARG A 60 0.82 8.27 -3.42
CA ARG A 60 2.10 7.71 -2.94
C ARG A 60 1.92 6.48 -2.07
N TRP A 61 0.73 5.88 -2.10
CA TRP A 61 0.43 4.66 -1.37
C TRP A 61 0.95 3.44 -2.10
N ILE A 62 1.58 2.52 -1.36
CA ILE A 62 2.05 1.23 -1.86
C ILE A 62 1.35 0.09 -1.13
N GLN A 63 1.00 -0.94 -1.89
CA GLN A 63 0.37 -2.17 -1.41
C GLN A 63 1.06 -3.36 -2.05
N THR A 64 1.34 -4.36 -1.24
CA THR A 64 1.77 -5.67 -1.73
C THR A 64 0.57 -6.58 -1.86
N VAL A 65 0.59 -7.39 -2.90
CA VAL A 65 -0.42 -8.38 -3.22
C VAL A 65 0.29 -9.71 -3.32
N ASP A 66 -0.29 -10.74 -2.74
CA ASP A 66 0.21 -12.09 -2.86
C ASP A 66 -0.03 -12.61 -4.29
N VAL A 67 0.99 -13.23 -4.88
CA VAL A 67 0.99 -13.65 -6.28
C VAL A 67 0.01 -14.80 -6.52
N ASP A 68 -0.16 -15.70 -5.55
CA ASP A 68 -0.93 -16.93 -5.72
C ASP A 68 -2.43 -16.66 -5.52
N ILE A 69 -2.78 -15.86 -4.50
CA ILE A 69 -4.18 -15.58 -4.14
C ILE A 69 -4.70 -14.24 -4.69
N GLY A 70 -3.82 -13.34 -5.14
CA GLY A 70 -4.22 -12.02 -5.64
C GLY A 70 -4.81 -11.09 -4.56
N LEU A 71 -4.63 -11.41 -3.28
CA LEU A 71 -5.15 -10.63 -2.16
C LEU A 71 -4.09 -9.68 -1.58
N PRO A 72 -4.49 -8.51 -1.04
CA PRO A 72 -3.60 -7.60 -0.33
C PRO A 72 -2.96 -8.29 0.88
N VAL A 73 -1.64 -8.17 1.00
CA VAL A 73 -0.87 -8.77 2.11
C VAL A 73 0.07 -7.74 2.71
N TYR A 74 0.28 -7.83 4.03
CA TYR A 74 1.26 -7.02 4.74
C TYR A 74 2.67 -7.59 4.54
N ALA A 75 3.57 -6.77 3.99
CA ALA A 75 4.96 -7.14 3.76
C ALA A 75 5.91 -6.05 4.28
N PRO A 76 6.98 -6.42 5.00
CA PRO A 76 8.02 -5.47 5.39
C PRO A 76 8.85 -5.09 4.17
N ILE A 77 8.98 -3.78 3.95
CA ILE A 77 9.79 -3.16 2.91
C ILE A 77 10.82 -2.24 3.53
N GLU A 78 12.00 -2.16 2.92
CA GLU A 78 13.01 -1.14 3.17
C GLU A 78 12.93 -0.12 2.04
N VAL A 79 12.92 1.14 2.43
CA VAL A 79 12.86 2.29 1.53
C VAL A 79 14.15 3.06 1.72
N THR A 80 14.87 3.28 0.62
CA THR A 80 16.11 4.06 0.63
C THR A 80 15.86 5.40 -0.03
N VAL A 81 16.20 6.46 0.69
CA VAL A 81 16.11 7.85 0.23
C VAL A 81 17.50 8.32 -0.17
N ARG A 82 17.58 8.98 -1.32
CA ARG A 82 18.81 9.53 -1.87
C ARG A 82 19.39 10.59 -0.94
N GLU A 83 20.72 10.73 -0.99
CA GLU A 83 21.39 11.86 -0.38
C GLU A 83 20.89 13.18 -1.01
N THR A 84 20.65 14.16 -0.15
CA THR A 84 20.25 15.53 -0.50
C THR A 84 21.22 16.50 0.15
N GLU A 85 21.17 17.78 -0.22
CA GLU A 85 22.04 18.81 0.39
C GLU A 85 21.94 18.90 1.91
N HIS A 86 20.81 18.46 2.49
CA HIS A 86 20.53 18.56 3.92
C HIS A 86 20.70 17.25 4.70
N TYR A 87 20.64 16.11 4.01
CA TYR A 87 20.61 14.80 4.65
C TYR A 87 21.41 13.77 3.84
N ALA A 88 22.23 13.00 4.54
CA ALA A 88 22.90 11.83 3.98
C ALA A 88 21.89 10.78 3.51
N GLU A 89 22.35 9.85 2.66
CA GLU A 89 21.56 8.69 2.26
C GLU A 89 21.09 7.90 3.50
N SER A 90 19.80 7.59 3.54
CA SER A 90 19.19 6.87 4.66
C SER A 90 18.24 5.80 4.16
N SER A 91 18.25 4.65 4.83
CA SER A 91 17.26 3.60 4.65
C SER A 91 16.40 3.44 5.90
N PHE A 92 15.13 3.12 5.70
CA PHE A 92 14.21 2.82 6.80
C PHE A 92 13.21 1.73 6.40
N CYS A 93 12.76 0.98 7.39
CA CYS A 93 11.78 -0.10 7.20
C CYS A 93 10.35 0.40 7.42
N LYS A 94 9.43 -0.06 6.58
CA LYS A 94 7.97 0.12 6.71
C LYS A 94 7.27 -1.21 6.44
N VAL A 95 6.01 -1.31 6.84
CA VAL A 95 5.14 -2.43 6.49
C VAL A 95 4.05 -1.90 5.56
N THR A 96 3.82 -2.58 4.45
CA THR A 96 2.73 -2.27 3.52
C THR A 96 1.38 -2.69 4.10
N PRO A 97 0.27 -1.99 3.83
CA PRO A 97 0.16 -0.75 3.06
C PRO A 97 0.74 0.46 3.80
N CYS A 98 1.49 1.30 3.09
CA CYS A 98 2.01 2.55 3.66
C CYS A 98 2.22 3.65 2.62
N LEU A 99 2.43 4.88 3.11
CA LEU A 99 2.76 6.03 2.28
C LEU A 99 4.27 6.12 2.05
N MET A 100 4.64 6.34 0.79
CA MET A 100 6.01 6.53 0.33
C MET A 100 6.42 8.01 0.37
N PRO A 101 7.72 8.29 0.54
CA PRO A 101 8.25 9.64 0.39
C PRO A 101 8.11 10.14 -1.05
N GLU A 102 8.46 11.40 -1.29
CA GLU A 102 8.42 11.99 -2.62
C GLU A 102 9.31 11.23 -3.61
N ARG A 103 8.80 11.06 -4.83
CA ARG A 103 9.47 10.27 -5.87
C ARG A 103 10.84 10.85 -6.26
N ALA A 104 11.02 12.16 -6.18
CA ALA A 104 12.28 12.83 -6.53
C ALA A 104 13.46 12.38 -5.66
N ILE A 105 13.20 12.14 -4.37
CA ILE A 105 14.21 11.72 -3.39
C ILE A 105 14.25 10.20 -3.19
N LEU A 106 13.30 9.45 -3.72
CA LEU A 106 13.25 8.00 -3.57
C LEU A 106 14.33 7.34 -4.44
N LYS A 107 15.19 6.52 -3.81
CA LYS A 107 16.27 5.77 -4.49
C LYS A 107 15.81 4.37 -4.85
N THR A 108 15.47 3.57 -3.83
CA THR A 108 15.13 2.16 -3.99
C THR A 108 14.03 1.76 -3.01
N VAL A 109 13.25 0.74 -3.39
CA VAL A 109 12.32 0.05 -2.49
C VAL A 109 12.60 -1.44 -2.59
N ARG A 110 12.79 -2.09 -1.43
CA ARG A 110 13.15 -3.51 -1.34
C ARG A 110 12.21 -4.25 -0.41
N VAL A 111 11.75 -5.44 -0.80
CA VAL A 111 11.04 -6.35 0.11
C VAL A 111 12.04 -7.06 1.01
N CYS A 112 11.84 -7.00 2.33
CA CYS A 112 12.83 -7.42 3.34
C CYS A 112 12.40 -8.64 4.17
N GLY A 113 11.20 -9.17 3.95
CA GLY A 113 10.65 -10.24 4.76
C GLY A 113 11.23 -11.61 4.38
N PRO A 114 11.60 -12.47 5.35
CA PRO A 114 12.06 -13.83 5.05
C PRO A 114 10.96 -14.70 4.41
N ARG A 115 9.70 -14.28 4.57
CA ARG A 115 8.52 -14.95 4.00
C ARG A 115 8.34 -14.72 2.50
N TYR A 116 8.89 -13.63 1.97
CA TYR A 116 8.64 -13.21 0.59
C TYR A 116 9.95 -13.16 -0.19
N TRP A 117 9.87 -13.37 -1.49
CA TRP A 117 11.03 -13.26 -2.35
C TRP A 117 11.59 -11.83 -2.34
N PRO A 118 12.91 -11.63 -2.09
CA PRO A 118 13.52 -10.31 -2.13
C PRO A 118 13.40 -9.70 -3.53
N GLN A 119 12.64 -8.61 -3.64
CA GLN A 119 12.51 -7.81 -4.85
C GLN A 119 12.99 -6.40 -4.58
N VAL A 120 13.79 -5.86 -5.49
CA VAL A 120 14.34 -4.49 -5.42
C VAL A 120 13.84 -3.72 -6.63
N ILE A 121 13.27 -2.55 -6.38
CA ILE A 121 12.82 -1.60 -7.39
C ILE A 121 13.70 -0.37 -7.27
N ASP A 122 14.51 -0.13 -8.30
CA ASP A 122 15.34 1.05 -8.40
C ASP A 122 14.58 2.16 -9.15
N PHE A 123 14.55 3.35 -8.56
CA PHE A 123 14.02 4.53 -9.19
C PHE A 123 15.19 5.29 -9.80
N THR A 124 15.25 5.37 -11.13
CA THR A 124 16.26 6.19 -11.82
C THR A 124 15.77 7.64 -11.96
N PRO A 125 16.67 8.63 -11.91
CA PRO A 125 16.31 10.05 -12.07
C PRO A 125 16.10 10.48 -13.55
N GLU A 126 16.27 9.59 -14.53
CA GLU A 126 16.28 10.00 -15.95
C GLU A 126 14.87 10.04 -16.58
N VAL A 127 14.46 11.28 -16.88
CA VAL A 127 13.54 11.79 -17.92
C VAL A 127 12.39 10.86 -18.38
N THR A 128 11.16 11.28 -18.04
CA THR A 128 9.86 10.80 -18.58
C THR A 128 9.38 9.43 -18.08
N ALA A 129 9.18 9.30 -16.77
CA ALA A 129 8.56 8.11 -16.20
C ALA A 129 7.03 8.24 -15.99
N SER A 130 6.32 8.60 -17.07
CA SER A 130 4.86 8.43 -17.19
C SER A 130 4.47 7.06 -17.78
N ARG A 131 5.42 6.24 -18.25
CA ARG A 131 5.12 4.95 -18.92
C ARG A 131 5.40 3.68 -18.10
N ALA A 132 6.15 3.74 -17.01
CA ALA A 132 6.47 2.53 -16.23
C ALA A 132 5.37 2.15 -15.21
N MET A 133 4.57 3.11 -14.72
CA MET A 133 3.54 2.82 -13.71
C MET A 133 2.20 2.35 -14.27
N HIS A 134 1.95 2.49 -15.58
CA HIS A 134 0.73 1.97 -16.21
C HIS A 134 0.72 0.44 -16.36
N LYS A 135 1.81 -0.27 -16.04
CA LYS A 135 1.92 -1.72 -16.28
C LYS A 135 1.79 -2.62 -15.05
N VAL A 136 1.64 -2.08 -13.83
CA VAL A 136 1.57 -2.90 -12.59
C VAL A 136 0.51 -2.38 -11.59
N PHE A 137 -0.45 -1.56 -12.02
CA PHE A 137 -1.48 -0.99 -11.13
C PHE A 137 -2.93 -1.35 -11.51
N GLY A 138 -3.13 -2.35 -12.36
CA GLY A 138 -4.46 -2.78 -12.79
C GLY A 138 -4.74 -4.20 -12.36
N LEU A 139 -5.38 -4.37 -11.20
CA LEU A 139 -6.30 -5.48 -10.89
C LEU A 139 -7.14 -5.10 -9.66
N THR A 140 -7.85 -3.97 -9.73
CA THR A 140 -9.00 -3.70 -8.86
C THR A 140 -10.25 -4.19 -9.56
N SER A 141 -10.61 -5.46 -9.35
CA SER A 141 -12.01 -5.90 -9.33
C SER A 141 -12.06 -7.38 -9.00
N LEU A 142 -12.17 -7.74 -7.72
CA LEU A 142 -12.84 -8.98 -7.36
C LEU A 142 -13.68 -8.76 -6.10
N LYS A 143 -14.98 -9.07 -6.28
CA LYS A 143 -16.04 -9.08 -5.30
C LYS A 143 -15.60 -9.78 -4.01
N ALA A 144 -15.90 -9.15 -2.88
CA ALA A 144 -16.00 -9.84 -1.61
C ALA A 144 -17.05 -10.94 -1.74
N SER A 145 -16.61 -12.19 -1.68
CA SER A 145 -17.48 -13.34 -1.46
C SER A 145 -17.13 -13.85 -0.08
N ASP A 146 -17.95 -13.48 0.91
CA ASP A 146 -17.84 -13.96 2.27
C ASP A 146 -18.24 -15.44 2.31
N THR A 147 -17.25 -16.33 2.42
CA THR A 147 -17.48 -17.70 2.88
C THR A 147 -17.08 -17.79 4.34
N ILE A 148 -18.08 -17.67 5.21
CA ILE A 148 -18.02 -18.04 6.61
C ILE A 148 -17.84 -19.56 6.65
N THR A 149 -16.66 -20.03 7.06
CA THR A 149 -16.47 -21.44 7.43
C THR A 149 -16.61 -21.56 8.94
N ASP A 150 -17.72 -22.17 9.34
CA ASP A 150 -18.04 -22.59 10.70
C ASP A 150 -16.91 -23.44 11.30
N VAL A 151 -16.40 -23.01 12.46
CA VAL A 151 -15.46 -23.80 13.26
C VAL A 151 -16.27 -24.75 14.13
N HIS A 152 -16.45 -25.99 13.66
CA HIS A 152 -16.92 -27.07 14.51
C HIS A 152 -15.75 -27.62 15.36
N SER A 153 -15.80 -27.31 16.64
CA SER A 153 -14.96 -27.90 17.68
C SER A 153 -15.28 -29.39 17.85
N GLY A 154 -14.30 -30.28 17.61
CA GLY A 154 -14.43 -31.70 17.88
C GLY A 154 -13.12 -32.49 17.74
N SER A 155 -12.64 -33.01 18.88
CA SER A 155 -11.59 -34.04 19.06
C SER A 155 -10.14 -33.69 18.69
N GLY A 156 -9.27 -33.70 19.71
CA GLY A 156 -7.86 -33.29 19.67
C GLY A 156 -6.92 -34.29 18.99
N SER A 157 -7.06 -34.46 17.68
CA SER A 157 -6.02 -35.02 16.82
C SER A 157 -5.62 -33.95 15.81
N ILE A 158 -4.39 -33.44 15.92
CA ILE A 158 -3.82 -32.53 14.91
C ILE A 158 -3.66 -33.36 13.62
N THR A 159 -4.41 -33.02 12.59
CA THR A 159 -4.29 -33.67 11.28
C THR A 159 -3.02 -33.20 10.58
N VAL A 160 -2.44 -34.04 9.71
CA VAL A 160 -1.23 -33.69 8.94
C VAL A 160 -1.45 -32.39 8.16
N ASP A 161 -2.67 -32.15 7.69
CA ASP A 161 -3.05 -30.94 6.95
C ASP A 161 -3.00 -29.69 7.83
N GLN A 162 -3.42 -29.79 9.09
CA GLN A 162 -3.30 -28.69 10.04
C GLN A 162 -1.84 -28.38 10.34
N LEU A 163 -0.98 -29.41 10.43
CA LEU A 163 0.46 -29.23 10.65
C LEU A 163 1.15 -28.64 9.42
N VAL A 164 0.92 -29.19 8.22
CA VAL A 164 1.51 -28.69 6.98
C VAL A 164 0.99 -27.29 6.66
N GLY A 165 -0.29 -27.03 6.92
CA GLY A 165 -0.92 -25.71 6.85
C GLY A 165 -0.29 -24.68 7.80
N THR A 166 0.33 -25.10 8.91
CA THR A 166 1.12 -24.17 9.75
C THR A 166 2.40 -23.67 9.08
N PHE A 167 2.94 -24.42 8.11
CA PHE A 167 4.20 -24.10 7.42
C PHE A 167 3.98 -23.54 6.02
N SER A 168 2.99 -24.02 5.28
CA SER A 168 2.69 -23.61 3.91
C SER A 168 1.20 -23.70 3.62
N TYR A 169 0.67 -22.66 2.98
CA TYR A 169 -0.69 -22.64 2.44
C TYR A 169 -0.75 -23.06 0.96
N ASP A 170 0.36 -23.55 0.37
CA ASP A 170 0.38 -24.06 -1.00
C ASP A 170 -0.52 -25.32 -1.09
N PRO A 171 -1.61 -25.28 -1.90
CA PRO A 171 -2.51 -26.42 -2.07
C PRO A 171 -1.80 -27.69 -2.54
N SER A 172 -0.70 -27.54 -3.28
CA SER A 172 0.08 -28.66 -3.82
C SER A 172 0.81 -29.42 -2.73
N LEU A 173 1.45 -28.70 -1.80
CA LEU A 173 2.14 -29.28 -0.64
C LEU A 173 1.16 -29.93 0.35
N ILE A 174 0.00 -29.30 0.56
CA ILE A 174 -1.07 -29.85 1.40
C ILE A 174 -1.60 -31.15 0.77
N ALA A 175 -1.94 -31.14 -0.52
CA ALA A 175 -2.42 -32.33 -1.23
C ALA A 175 -1.37 -33.44 -1.29
N PHE A 176 -0.09 -33.10 -1.47
CA PHE A 176 1.01 -34.06 -1.42
C PHE A 176 1.13 -34.71 -0.04
N ALA A 177 1.06 -33.93 1.03
CA ALA A 177 1.11 -34.47 2.39
C ALA A 177 -0.09 -35.38 2.69
N GLN A 178 -1.30 -35.01 2.25
CA GLN A 178 -2.47 -35.88 2.31
C GLN A 178 -2.22 -37.20 1.58
N PHE A 179 -1.70 -37.14 0.35
CA PHE A 179 -1.43 -38.31 -0.46
C PHE A 179 -0.39 -39.24 0.18
N CYS A 180 0.72 -38.68 0.70
CA CYS A 180 1.79 -39.47 1.31
C CYS A 180 1.47 -39.97 2.72
N CYS A 181 0.59 -39.30 3.45
CA CYS A 181 0.20 -39.67 4.80
C CYS A 181 -1.12 -40.46 4.86
N ASP A 182 -1.71 -40.80 3.71
CA ASP A 182 -2.92 -41.63 3.66
C ASP A 182 -2.60 -43.08 4.11
N PRO A 183 -3.13 -43.54 5.26
CA PRO A 183 -2.85 -44.87 5.81
C PRO A 183 -3.36 -46.02 4.93
N MET A 184 -4.17 -45.74 3.90
CA MET A 184 -4.61 -46.72 2.91
C MET A 184 -3.44 -47.30 2.08
N TRP A 185 -2.29 -46.62 2.01
CA TRP A 185 -1.11 -47.10 1.27
C TRP A 185 -0.26 -48.12 2.02
N TYR A 186 -0.37 -48.20 3.35
CA TYR A 186 0.47 -49.07 4.19
C TYR A 186 -0.17 -50.45 4.48
N ASN A 187 -1.46 -50.63 4.15
CA ASN A 187 -2.22 -51.86 4.39
C ASN A 187 -2.37 -52.74 3.13
N ARG A 188 -1.32 -52.88 2.33
CA ARG A 188 -1.28 -53.79 1.18
C ARG A 188 -0.11 -54.77 1.25
#